data_AF-A0A2G6DRL2-F1
#
_entry.id   AF-A0A2G6DRL2-F1
#
_cell.length_a   1.000
_cell.length_b   1.000
_cell.length_c   1.000
_cell.angle_alpha   90.00
_cell.angle_beta   90.00
_cell.angle_gamma   90.00
#
_symmetry.space_group_name_H-M   'P 1'
#
loop_
_entity.id
_entity.type
_entity.pdbx_description
1 polymer ?
#
loop_
_entity_poly.entity_id
_entity_poly.type
_entity_poly.pdbx_seq_one_letter_code
_entity_poly.pdbx_strand_id
1 'polypeptide(L)'
;MKDVQEVFNEMQEAKKEMKEIRKEYKDVLVQDVKYQEIIEKLHDLREIKKQHELSAQRDMGMRWEKLEELKGEIKSLQEMMSDISLSTMMDGETVEVRDEYDNLYEPTYSVAFRKVN
;
A
#
# COMPACT_ATOMS: atom_id res chain seq x y z
N MET A 1 -17.65 -0.46 -29.32
CA MET A 1 -16.57 -0.07 -28.39
C MET A 1 -17.29 0.47 -27.17
N LYS A 2 -17.12 -0.12 -25.98
CA LYS A 2 -17.82 0.36 -24.78
C LYS A 2 -17.29 1.74 -24.43
N ASP A 3 -18.18 2.67 -24.09
CA ASP A 3 -17.76 3.99 -23.60
C ASP A 3 -17.19 3.87 -22.18
N VAL A 4 -16.32 4.80 -21.77
CA VAL A 4 -15.71 4.87 -20.45
C VAL A 4 -16.77 4.85 -19.35
N GLN A 5 -17.92 5.50 -19.58
CA GLN A 5 -19.04 5.49 -18.64
C GLN A 5 -19.69 4.11 -18.49
N GLU A 6 -19.82 3.34 -19.58
CA GLU A 6 -20.38 1.99 -19.55
C GLU A 6 -19.45 1.02 -18.79
N VAL A 7 -18.14 1.10 -19.05
CA VAL A 7 -17.13 0.32 -18.33
C VAL A 7 -17.09 0.69 -16.84
N PHE A 8 -17.23 1.98 -16.52
CA PHE A 8 -17.30 2.45 -15.14
C PHE A 8 -18.55 1.89 -14.42
N ASN A 9 -19.71 1.89 -15.08
CA ASN A 9 -20.95 1.38 -14.51
C ASN A 9 -20.88 -0.13 -14.25
N GLU A 10 -20.41 -0.92 -15.23
CA GLU A 10 -20.19 -2.37 -15.06
C GLU A 10 -19.22 -2.66 -13.90
N MET A 11 -18.14 -1.87 -13.78
CA MET A 11 -17.22 -1.98 -12.65
C MET A 11 -17.91 -1.68 -11.31
N GLN A 12 -18.83 -0.70 -11.24
CA GLN A 12 -19.55 -0.40 -10.00
C GLN A 12 -20.49 -1.54 -9.59
N GLU A 13 -21.20 -2.14 -10.54
CA GLU A 13 -22.08 -3.28 -10.27
C GLU A 13 -21.29 -4.49 -9.77
N ALA A 14 -20.19 -4.85 -10.45
CA ALA A 14 -19.30 -5.92 -10.02
C ALA A 14 -18.70 -5.65 -8.61
N LYS A 15 -18.36 -4.40 -8.31
CA LYS A 15 -17.88 -4.01 -6.96
C LYS A 15 -18.96 -4.17 -5.89
N LYS A 16 -20.22 -3.92 -6.21
CA LYS A 16 -21.35 -4.07 -5.28
C LYS A 16 -21.56 -5.54 -4.95
N GLU A 17 -21.65 -6.39 -5.96
CA GLU A 17 -21.82 -7.83 -5.80
C GLU A 17 -20.65 -8.44 -5.03
N MET A 18 -19.40 -8.07 -5.37
CA MET A 18 -18.22 -8.49 -4.62
C MET A 18 -18.31 -8.10 -3.13
N LYS A 19 -18.85 -6.92 -2.82
CA LYS A 19 -19.00 -6.46 -1.43
C LYS A 19 -20.04 -7.27 -0.67
N GLU A 20 -21.13 -7.66 -1.32
CA GLU A 20 -22.18 -8.52 -0.74
C GLU A 20 -21.61 -9.90 -0.42
N ILE A 21 -20.93 -10.55 -1.39
CA ILE A 21 -20.28 -11.85 -1.19
C ILE A 21 -19.24 -11.79 -0.06
N ARG A 22 -18.42 -10.73 -0.01
CA ARG A 22 -17.44 -10.55 1.07
C ARG A 22 -18.09 -10.42 2.45
N LYS A 23 -19.27 -9.81 2.52
CA LYS A 23 -20.01 -9.68 3.77
C LYS A 23 -20.52 -11.03 4.24
N GLU A 24 -21.16 -11.79 3.35
CA GLU A 24 -21.65 -13.15 3.65
C GLU A 24 -20.50 -14.06 4.09
N TYR A 25 -19.38 -14.04 3.37
CA TYR A 25 -18.17 -14.78 3.76
C TYR A 25 -17.69 -14.40 5.17
N LYS A 26 -17.65 -13.11 5.48
CA LYS A 26 -17.26 -12.63 6.82
C LYS A 26 -18.24 -13.11 7.89
N ASP A 27 -19.54 -13.07 7.61
CA ASP A 27 -20.57 -13.52 8.56
C ASP A 27 -20.44 -15.03 8.86
N VAL A 28 -20.15 -15.85 7.84
CA VAL A 28 -19.85 -17.28 8.00
C VAL A 28 -18.62 -17.49 8.88
N LEU A 29 -17.54 -16.75 8.65
CA LEU A 29 -16.33 -16.82 9.47
C LEU A 29 -16.58 -16.40 10.93
N VAL A 30 -17.41 -15.39 11.16
CA VAL A 30 -17.75 -14.93 12.52
C VAL A 30 -18.48 -16.02 13.30
N GLN A 31 -19.30 -16.83 12.63
CA GLN A 31 -20.04 -17.93 13.25
C GLN A 31 -19.18 -19.18 13.50
N ASP A 32 -18.01 -19.30 12.86
CA ASP A 32 -17.08 -20.40 13.10
C ASP A 32 -16.30 -20.19 14.41
N VAL A 33 -16.67 -20.97 15.42
CA VAL A 33 -16.05 -20.95 16.76
C VAL A 33 -14.54 -21.20 16.70
N LYS A 34 -14.07 -22.14 15.88
CA LYS A 34 -12.63 -22.44 15.78
C LYS A 34 -11.87 -21.29 15.14
N TYR A 35 -12.48 -20.63 14.16
CA TYR A 35 -11.90 -19.45 13.55
C TYR A 35 -11.78 -18.29 14.56
N GLN A 36 -12.79 -18.07 15.42
CA GLN A 36 -12.72 -17.08 16.49
C GLN A 36 -11.61 -17.39 17.50
N GLU A 37 -11.49 -18.65 17.95
CA GLU A 37 -10.40 -19.07 18.85
C GLU A 37 -9.01 -18.84 18.22
N ILE A 38 -8.87 -19.07 16.91
CA ILE A 38 -7.62 -18.79 16.20
C ILE A 38 -7.34 -17.30 16.15
N ILE A 39 -8.36 -16.45 15.92
CA ILE A 39 -8.20 -14.98 15.93
C ILE A 39 -7.72 -14.50 17.29
N GLU A 40 -8.30 -15.00 18.38
CA GLU A 40 -7.91 -14.62 19.74
C GLU A 40 -6.45 -15.02 20.03
N LYS A 41 -6.09 -16.28 19.76
CA LYS A 41 -4.69 -16.72 19.89
C LYS A 41 -3.74 -15.89 19.04
N LEU A 42 -4.17 -15.52 17.84
CA LEU A 42 -3.37 -14.69 16.94
C LEU A 42 -3.25 -13.25 17.43
N HIS A 43 -4.26 -12.71 18.10
CA HIS A 43 -4.19 -11.43 18.80
C HIS A 43 -3.10 -11.48 19.88
N ASP A 44 -3.15 -12.48 20.75
CA ASP A 44 -2.17 -12.65 21.84
C ASP A 44 -0.75 -12.84 21.30
N LEU A 45 -0.59 -13.66 20.27
CA LEU A 45 0.69 -13.87 19.60
C LEU A 45 1.22 -12.59 18.94
N ARG A 46 0.34 -11.73 18.38
CA ARG A 46 0.74 -10.43 17.83
C ARG A 46 1.22 -9.48 18.92
N GLU A 47 0.58 -9.49 20.09
CA GLU A 47 1.01 -8.67 21.21
C GLU A 47 2.37 -9.12 21.73
N ILE A 48 2.56 -10.43 21.93
CA ILE A 48 3.85 -11.02 22.32
C ILE A 48 4.93 -10.67 21.29
N LYS A 49 4.64 -10.86 20.00
CA LYS A 49 5.56 -10.49 18.90
C LYS A 49 5.95 -9.02 18.98
N LYS A 50 4.98 -8.11 19.17
CA LYS A 50 5.23 -6.68 19.28
C LYS A 50 6.12 -6.34 20.47
N GLN A 51 5.95 -7.01 21.60
CA GLN A 51 6.81 -6.81 22.77
C GLN A 51 8.27 -7.20 22.47
N HIS A 52 8.49 -8.34 21.80
CA HIS A 52 9.83 -8.76 21.38
C HIS A 52 10.46 -7.79 20.36
N GLU A 53 9.68 -7.32 19.38
CA GLU A 53 10.15 -6.33 18.41
C GLU A 53 10.54 -5.02 19.10
N LEU A 54 9.72 -4.51 20.02
CA LEU A 54 10.04 -3.31 20.79
C LEU A 54 11.28 -3.51 21.66
N SER A 55 11.49 -4.69 22.24
CA SER A 55 12.72 -5.02 22.97
C SER A 55 13.93 -4.93 22.04
N ALA A 56 13.88 -5.60 20.89
CA ALA A 56 14.98 -5.59 19.92
C ALA A 56 15.29 -4.18 19.39
N GLN A 57 14.26 -3.36 19.16
CA GLN A 57 14.43 -1.95 18.77
C GLN A 57 15.15 -1.15 19.85
N ARG A 58 14.79 -1.34 21.13
CA ARG A 58 15.47 -0.69 22.26
C ARG A 58 16.92 -1.17 22.37
N ASP A 59 17.16 -2.48 22.24
CA ASP A 59 18.49 -3.08 22.33
C ASP A 59 19.43 -2.57 21.21
N MET A 60 18.88 -2.25 20.03
CA MET A 60 19.62 -1.64 18.93
C MET A 60 19.98 -0.15 19.16
N GLY A 61 19.26 0.56 20.01
CA GLY A 61 19.49 1.96 20.37
C GLY A 61 19.69 2.88 19.17
N MET A 62 20.82 3.58 19.11
CA MET A 62 21.18 4.55 18.05
C MET A 62 21.08 3.98 16.62
N ARG A 63 21.35 2.68 16.43
CA ARG A 63 21.27 2.06 15.10
C ARG A 63 19.82 1.99 14.60
N TRP A 64 18.87 1.80 15.52
CA TRP A 64 17.45 1.83 15.20
C TRP A 64 16.99 3.26 14.88
N GLU A 65 17.43 4.25 15.65
CA GLU A 65 17.15 5.65 15.36
C GLU A 65 17.66 6.08 13.98
N LYS A 66 18.89 5.67 13.62
CA LYS A 66 19.44 5.93 12.29
C LYS A 66 18.61 5.29 11.18
N LEU A 67 18.07 4.10 11.41
CA LEU A 67 17.20 3.42 10.46
C LEU A 67 15.88 4.19 10.26
N GLU A 68 15.27 4.72 11.33
CA GLU A 68 14.06 5.54 11.21
C GLU A 68 14.33 6.88 10.51
N GLU A 69 15.49 7.50 10.76
CA GLU A 69 15.93 8.68 10.02
C GLU A 69 16.06 8.40 8.51
N LEU A 70 16.75 7.31 8.15
CA LEU A 70 16.91 6.90 6.74
C LEU A 70 15.57 6.60 6.07
N LYS A 71 14.60 6.01 6.77
CA LYS A 71 13.24 5.82 6.24
C LYS A 71 12.57 7.16 5.93
N GLY A 72 12.72 8.14 6.81
CA GLY A 72 12.20 9.49 6.60
C GLY A 72 12.85 10.16 5.40
N GLU A 73 14.17 10.08 5.30
CA GLU A 73 14.95 10.62 4.18
C GLU A 73 14.54 9.99 2.85
N ILE A 74 14.46 8.65 2.78
CA ILE A 74 14.01 7.93 1.58
C ILE A 74 12.61 8.38 1.16
N LYS A 75 11.68 8.52 2.11
CA LYS A 75 10.32 8.97 1.80
C LYS A 75 10.32 10.38 1.22
N SER A 76 11.11 11.30 1.80
CA SER A 76 11.24 12.67 1.30
C SER A 76 11.85 12.70 -0.11
N LEU A 77 12.87 11.87 -0.37
CA LEU A 77 13.47 11.73 -1.70
C LEU A 77 12.49 11.15 -2.72
N GLN A 78 11.65 10.19 -2.33
CA GLN A 78 10.60 9.62 -3.20
C GLN A 78 9.53 10.65 -3.56
N GLU A 79 9.10 11.47 -2.59
CA GLU A 79 8.16 12.58 -2.84
C GLU A 79 8.78 13.58 -3.81
N MET A 80 10.01 14.02 -3.56
CA MET A 80 10.74 14.93 -4.44
C MET A 80 10.93 14.36 -5.85
N MET A 81 11.31 13.08 -5.97
CA MET A 81 11.46 12.41 -7.26
C MET A 81 10.14 12.38 -8.02
N SER A 82 9.01 12.17 -7.33
CA SER A 82 7.68 12.17 -7.95
C SER A 82 7.31 13.57 -8.44
N ASP A 83 7.56 14.62 -7.64
CA ASP A 83 7.27 16.00 -8.00
C ASP A 83 8.10 16.47 -9.20
N ILE A 84 9.39 16.13 -9.22
CA ILE A 84 10.29 16.39 -10.35
C ILE A 84 9.79 15.65 -11.59
N SER A 85 9.51 14.35 -11.48
CA SER A 85 9.05 13.51 -12.60
C SER A 85 7.73 14.03 -13.19
N LEU A 86 6.81 14.50 -12.35
CA LEU A 86 5.56 15.09 -12.83
C LEU A 86 5.79 16.44 -13.52
N SER A 87 6.65 17.29 -12.96
CA SER A 87 6.97 18.61 -13.55
C SER A 87 7.65 18.46 -14.91
N THR A 88 8.68 17.62 -15.00
CA THR A 88 9.40 17.31 -16.24
C THR A 88 8.46 16.70 -17.31
N MET A 89 7.54 15.82 -16.91
CA MET A 89 6.51 15.30 -17.80
C MET A 89 5.56 16.41 -18.30
N MET A 90 5.16 17.34 -17.42
CA MET A 90 4.30 18.48 -17.78
C MET A 90 4.99 19.46 -18.74
N ASP A 91 6.31 19.61 -18.63
CA ASP A 91 7.13 20.40 -19.54
C ASP A 91 7.37 19.72 -20.90
N GLY A 92 6.89 18.47 -21.07
CA GLY A 92 6.99 17.69 -22.31
C GLY A 92 8.33 16.97 -22.48
N GLU A 93 9.14 16.90 -21.43
CA GLU A 93 10.42 16.21 -21.42
C GLU A 93 10.25 14.72 -21.04
N THR A 94 11.14 13.87 -21.57
CA THR A 94 11.19 12.45 -21.22
C THR A 94 11.84 12.27 -19.86
N VAL A 95 11.14 11.59 -18.95
CA VAL A 95 11.66 11.28 -17.61
C VAL A 95 12.27 9.89 -17.64
N GLU A 96 13.57 9.81 -17.40
CA GLU A 96 14.33 8.56 -17.36
C GLU A 96 15.36 8.62 -16.22
N VAL A 97 15.57 7.50 -15.53
CA VAL A 97 16.60 7.37 -14.50
C VAL A 97 17.47 6.16 -14.81
N ARG A 98 18.78 6.25 -14.52
CA ARG A 98 19.74 5.16 -14.68
C ARG A 98 20.31 4.75 -13.33
N ASP A 99 20.53 3.45 -13.14
CA ASP A 99 21.22 2.93 -11.96
C ASP A 99 22.75 2.86 -12.15
N GLU A 100 23.45 2.34 -11.14
CA GLU A 100 24.90 2.16 -11.14
C GLU A 100 25.41 1.17 -12.21
N TYR A 101 24.52 0.38 -12.81
CA TYR A 101 24.82 -0.62 -13.84
C TYR A 101 24.31 -0.20 -15.23
N ASP A 102 23.91 1.06 -15.40
CA ASP A 102 23.34 1.63 -16.62
C ASP A 102 22.00 1.01 -17.07
N ASN A 103 21.26 0.41 -16.13
CA ASN A 103 19.89 -0.02 -16.41
C ASN A 103 18.96 1.20 -16.43
N LEU A 104 18.13 1.28 -17.47
CA LEU A 104 17.18 2.37 -17.67
C LEU A 104 15.85 2.09 -16.95
N TYR A 105 15.36 3.11 -16.25
CA TYR A 105 14.07 3.11 -15.57
C TYR A 105 13.19 4.22 -16.13
N GLU A 106 11.95 3.86 -16.49
CA GLU A 106 10.89 4.78 -16.89
C GLU A 106 9.84 4.90 -15.77
N PRO A 107 9.24 6.08 -15.57
CA PRO A 107 8.19 6.25 -14.57
C PRO A 107 6.89 5.56 -15.00
N THR A 108 6.23 4.89 -14.05
CA THR A 108 4.89 4.33 -14.24
C THR A 108 3.82 5.23 -13.63
N TYR A 109 3.00 5.86 -14.46
CA TYR A 109 1.87 6.68 -14.01
C TYR A 109 0.58 5.86 -13.95
N SER A 110 -0.22 6.04 -12.89
CA SER A 110 -1.54 5.42 -12.78
C SER A 110 -2.60 6.47 -12.42
N VAL A 111 -3.75 6.39 -13.08
CA VAL A 111 -4.88 7.28 -12.86
C VAL A 111 -5.97 6.51 -12.12
N ALA A 112 -6.41 7.05 -10.98
CA ALA A 112 -7.51 6.50 -10.21
C ALA A 112 -8.51 7.61 -9.88
N PHE A 113 -9.80 7.31 -10.05
CA PHE A 113 -10.88 8.24 -9.72
C PHE A 113 -11.37 7.99 -8.30
N ARG A 114 -11.42 9.05 -7.49
CA ARG A 114 -12.08 9.03 -6.18
C ARG A 114 -13.44 9.73 -6.27
N LYS A 115 -14.40 9.27 -5.48
CA LYS A 115 -15.65 10.01 -5.30
C LYS A 115 -15.34 11.32 -4.59
N VAL A 116 -15.71 12.44 -5.22
CA VAL A 116 -15.77 13.74 -4.56
C VAL A 116 -17.14 13.78 -3.87
N ASN A 117 -17.15 13.97 -2.54
CA ASN A 117 -18.40 14.18 -1.81
C ASN A 117 -18.95 15.58 -2.10
#